data_AF-A0A367WC07-F1
#
_entry.id   AF-A0A367WC07-F1
#
_cell.length_a   1.000
_cell.length_b   1.000
_cell.length_c   1.000
_cell.angle_alpha   90.00
_cell.angle_beta   90.00
_cell.angle_gamma   90.00
#
_symmetry.space_group_name_H-M   'P 1'
#
loop_
_entity.id
_entity.type
_entity.pdbx_description
1 polymer ?
#
loop_
_entity_poly.entity_id
_entity_poly.type
_entity_poly.pdbx_seq_one_letter_code
_entity_poly.pdbx_strand_id
1 'polypeptide(L)'
;MRPDYLSQGEAARLFPVLATTSKEGRTTAVVLSCLTSIHEFGQSLLKSVGVRVGKTSTVDAFTEIVFSGDKNATKDRPDGLLIVKTGQREWRALVETKVASNVLDDDQVDRYRNLAKLHGVDCVITISNQFTSKPENHPLQSVRKSRSKIPVYHWSWMFVLTTADLLISNNEIADPDQLYLLNELKRFLTHESTGIKGFDRMPAEWTELNKLVSASEGIPAKSEAAQVVLEAWHQETRDLSLILSRQTETLVREKLPRKHMDDPNLRIKEEFASLRETKRLSTTLIIPDAASPVEIYANLMTRTISVEMFLRAPEDKKSTKARVNWLLRQLKAVETPDIHVRLMWPGSSEATLYPLEDLREDSATAETGKETMQVLGFHILLSRRVGAKFTQQTNFISLLEEIVPEFYQEVGQNLVAWRKSAPKIKSKRDGSLDVSIEALEEEAEEMALDS
;
A
#
# COMPACT_ATOMS: atom_id res chain seq x y z
N MET A 1 -23.21 -15.55 25.13
CA MET A 1 -24.68 -15.48 25.23
C MET A 1 -25.17 -14.50 24.18
N ARG A 2 -26.25 -14.82 23.46
CA ARG A 2 -26.79 -13.91 22.42
C ARG A 2 -27.29 -12.61 23.07
N PRO A 3 -26.99 -11.42 22.52
CA PRO A 3 -27.52 -10.16 23.05
C PRO A 3 -29.05 -10.08 23.03
N ASP A 4 -29.65 -9.46 24.05
CA ASP A 4 -31.11 -9.36 24.22
C ASP A 4 -31.79 -8.48 23.15
N TYR A 5 -31.04 -7.56 22.55
CA TYR A 5 -31.52 -6.73 21.44
C TYR A 5 -31.59 -7.46 20.10
N LEU A 6 -31.20 -8.75 20.06
CA LEU A 6 -31.37 -9.61 18.90
C LEU A 6 -32.55 -10.55 19.11
N SER A 7 -33.46 -10.61 18.14
CA SER A 7 -34.54 -11.60 18.07
C SER A 7 -34.08 -12.91 17.45
N GLN A 8 -33.01 -12.88 16.64
CA GLN A 8 -32.28 -14.03 16.12
C GLN A 8 -30.77 -13.71 16.01
N GLY A 9 -29.92 -14.71 16.13
CA GLY A 9 -28.48 -14.58 15.92
C GLY A 9 -27.72 -15.73 16.57
N GLU A 10 -26.71 -16.24 15.86
CA GLU A 10 -25.84 -17.31 16.35
C GLU A 10 -24.41 -16.80 16.48
N ALA A 11 -23.66 -17.30 17.47
CA ALA A 11 -22.24 -16.99 17.57
C ALA A 11 -21.52 -17.46 16.30
N ALA A 12 -20.62 -16.63 15.75
CA ALA A 12 -19.84 -16.97 14.56
C ALA A 12 -19.03 -18.26 14.80
N ARG A 13 -18.98 -19.15 13.81
CA ARG A 13 -18.40 -20.49 13.93
C ARG A 13 -17.31 -20.73 12.90
N LEU A 14 -16.22 -21.35 13.34
CA LEU A 14 -15.20 -21.94 12.47
C LEU A 14 -15.78 -22.97 11.50
N PHE A 15 -16.81 -23.70 11.94
CA PHE A 15 -17.53 -24.69 11.13
C PHE A 15 -18.96 -24.21 10.91
N PRO A 16 -19.23 -23.41 9.85
CA PRO A 16 -20.56 -22.88 9.61
C PRO A 16 -21.53 -23.99 9.16
N VAL A 17 -22.74 -23.96 9.72
CA VAL A 17 -23.84 -24.89 9.39
C VAL A 17 -24.74 -24.38 8.25
N LEU A 18 -24.41 -23.21 7.70
CA LEU A 18 -25.11 -22.61 6.56
C LEU A 18 -25.04 -23.51 5.32
N ALA A 19 -26.08 -23.43 4.50
CA ALA A 19 -26.15 -24.12 3.22
C ALA A 19 -24.90 -23.84 2.37
N THR A 20 -24.42 -24.84 1.62
CA THR A 20 -23.23 -24.72 0.75
C THR A 20 -23.37 -23.63 -0.32
N THR A 21 -24.61 -23.26 -0.66
CA THR A 21 -24.94 -22.14 -1.55
C THR A 21 -24.67 -20.77 -0.92
N SER A 22 -24.63 -20.65 0.41
CA SER A 22 -24.35 -19.41 1.14
C SER A 22 -22.84 -19.22 1.32
N LYS A 23 -22.12 -19.05 0.20
CA LYS A 23 -20.66 -18.86 0.23
C LYS A 23 -20.25 -17.66 1.08
N GLU A 24 -20.90 -16.51 0.89
CA GLU A 24 -20.63 -15.26 1.62
C GLU A 24 -20.82 -15.44 3.13
N GLY A 25 -21.99 -15.95 3.55
CA GLY A 25 -22.28 -16.18 4.96
C GLY A 25 -21.33 -17.18 5.62
N ARG A 26 -20.94 -18.24 4.90
CA ARG A 26 -19.95 -19.22 5.40
C ARG A 26 -18.58 -18.59 5.58
N THR A 27 -18.09 -17.87 4.57
CA THR A 27 -16.78 -17.20 4.64
C THR A 27 -16.76 -16.16 5.77
N THR A 28 -17.82 -15.35 5.90
CA THR A 28 -17.98 -14.39 6.99
C THR A 28 -17.94 -15.07 8.35
N ALA A 29 -18.70 -16.16 8.54
CA ALA A 29 -18.73 -16.89 9.81
C ALA A 29 -17.34 -17.39 10.24
N VAL A 30 -16.59 -17.98 9.31
CA VAL A 30 -15.23 -18.48 9.57
C VAL A 30 -14.30 -17.33 9.97
N VAL A 31 -14.29 -16.24 9.19
CA VAL A 31 -13.40 -15.09 9.41
C VAL A 31 -13.72 -14.40 10.73
N LEU A 32 -15.00 -14.17 11.02
CA LEU A 32 -15.43 -13.56 12.28
C LEU A 32 -15.11 -14.46 13.48
N SER A 33 -15.24 -15.78 13.34
CA SER A 33 -14.88 -16.73 14.40
C SER A 33 -13.37 -16.74 14.67
N CYS A 34 -12.53 -16.66 13.63
CA CYS A 34 -11.09 -16.48 13.81
C CYS A 34 -10.74 -15.12 14.41
N LEU A 35 -11.40 -14.04 13.98
CA LEU A 35 -11.22 -12.69 14.50
C LEU A 35 -11.48 -12.63 16.02
N THR A 36 -12.51 -13.32 16.50
CA THR A 36 -12.82 -13.39 17.94
C THR A 36 -11.88 -14.30 18.72
N SER A 37 -11.36 -15.35 18.09
CA SER A 37 -10.60 -16.42 18.78
C SER A 37 -9.10 -16.18 18.80
N ILE A 38 -8.57 -15.41 17.84
CA ILE A 38 -7.13 -15.16 17.67
C ILE A 38 -6.85 -13.70 18.03
N HIS A 39 -6.21 -13.47 19.17
CA HIS A 39 -6.15 -12.14 19.79
C HIS A 39 -5.45 -11.10 18.90
N GLU A 40 -4.26 -11.44 18.39
CA GLU A 40 -3.42 -10.55 17.59
C GLU A 40 -4.05 -10.26 16.22
N PHE A 41 -4.74 -11.24 15.64
CA PHE A 41 -5.48 -11.07 14.38
C PHE A 41 -6.70 -10.15 14.57
N GLY A 42 -7.51 -10.41 15.60
CA GLY A 42 -8.63 -9.53 15.96
C GLY A 42 -8.19 -8.11 16.29
N GLN A 43 -7.12 -7.98 17.07
CA GLN A 43 -6.53 -6.69 17.42
C GLN A 43 -6.05 -5.94 16.16
N SER A 44 -5.38 -6.61 15.22
CA SER A 44 -4.84 -6.00 14.01
C SER A 44 -5.95 -5.47 13.08
N LEU A 45 -6.99 -6.26 12.85
CA LEU A 45 -8.14 -5.84 12.03
C LEU A 45 -8.91 -4.70 12.71
N LEU A 46 -9.25 -4.83 14.00
CA LEU A 46 -10.03 -3.81 14.71
C LEU A 46 -9.25 -2.49 14.86
N LYS A 47 -7.93 -2.54 15.04
CA LYS A 47 -7.07 -1.35 15.06
C LYS A 47 -7.14 -0.56 13.76
N SER A 48 -7.32 -1.23 12.62
CA SER A 48 -7.45 -0.57 11.31
C SER A 48 -8.70 0.30 11.17
N VAL A 49 -9.73 0.05 11.99
CA VAL A 49 -10.97 0.86 12.06
C VAL A 49 -11.04 1.72 13.33
N GLY A 50 -9.89 1.92 13.98
CA GLY A 50 -9.77 2.79 15.15
C GLY A 50 -10.17 2.16 16.49
N VAL A 51 -10.48 0.86 16.51
CA VAL A 51 -10.90 0.14 17.72
C VAL A 51 -9.70 -0.55 18.36
N ARG A 52 -9.39 -0.20 19.60
CA ARG A 52 -8.29 -0.83 20.36
C ARG A 52 -8.82 -2.00 21.18
N VAL A 53 -8.26 -3.18 20.95
CA VAL A 53 -8.51 -4.39 21.76
C VAL A 53 -7.35 -4.59 22.71
N GLY A 54 -7.60 -4.47 24.01
CA GLY A 54 -6.62 -4.74 25.07
C GLY A 54 -6.87 -6.09 25.74
N LYS A 55 -6.05 -6.42 26.76
CA LYS A 55 -6.16 -7.68 27.51
C LYS A 55 -7.50 -7.86 28.24
N THR A 56 -8.17 -6.76 28.60
CA THR A 56 -9.47 -6.76 29.28
C THR A 56 -10.64 -6.59 28.31
N SER A 57 -10.37 -6.52 27.00
CA SER A 57 -11.41 -6.39 26.00
C SER A 57 -11.92 -7.78 25.61
N THR A 58 -13.23 -7.93 25.43
CA THR A 58 -13.81 -9.12 24.80
C THR A 58 -14.30 -8.76 23.40
N VAL A 59 -14.10 -9.67 22.45
CA VAL A 59 -14.58 -9.54 21.08
C VAL A 59 -15.55 -10.69 20.84
N ASP A 60 -16.81 -10.36 20.58
CA ASP A 60 -17.85 -11.31 20.24
C ASP A 60 -18.31 -11.07 18.80
N ALA A 61 -18.64 -12.13 18.08
CA ALA A 61 -19.21 -12.03 16.75
C ALA A 61 -20.44 -12.92 16.61
N PHE A 62 -21.45 -12.39 15.95
CA PHE A 62 -22.68 -13.11 15.65
C PHE A 62 -22.92 -13.07 14.15
N THR A 63 -23.36 -14.18 13.59
CA THR A 63 -23.91 -14.24 12.23
C THR A 63 -25.41 -14.41 12.32
N GLU A 64 -26.08 -14.35 11.17
CA GLU A 64 -27.49 -14.72 11.10
C GLU A 64 -28.40 -13.82 11.95
N ILE A 65 -27.99 -12.56 12.13
CA ILE A 65 -28.59 -11.63 13.07
C ILE A 65 -29.94 -11.11 12.58
N VAL A 66 -30.87 -10.92 13.52
CA VAL A 66 -32.09 -10.15 13.32
C VAL A 66 -32.31 -9.32 14.58
N PHE A 67 -32.47 -8.02 14.43
CA PHE A 67 -32.71 -7.13 15.57
C PHE A 67 -34.15 -7.28 16.09
N SER A 68 -34.31 -7.13 17.40
CA SER A 68 -35.62 -7.13 18.04
C SER A 68 -36.43 -5.90 17.59
N GLY A 69 -37.67 -6.14 17.14
CA GLY A 69 -38.57 -5.08 16.66
C GLY A 69 -38.40 -4.68 15.20
N ASP A 70 -37.50 -5.34 14.46
CA ASP A 70 -37.33 -5.09 13.03
C ASP A 70 -38.44 -5.76 12.21
N LYS A 71 -39.29 -4.94 11.58
CA LYS A 71 -40.40 -5.40 10.73
C LYS A 71 -39.96 -5.79 9.32
N ASN A 72 -38.74 -5.42 8.92
CA ASN A 72 -38.15 -5.68 7.60
C ASN A 72 -37.07 -6.78 7.63
N ALA A 73 -37.05 -7.58 8.70
CA ALA A 73 -36.06 -8.64 8.97
C ALA A 73 -35.81 -9.64 7.82
N THR A 74 -36.76 -9.82 6.89
CA THR A 74 -36.62 -10.71 5.72
C THR A 74 -35.84 -10.09 4.56
N LYS A 75 -35.64 -8.76 4.53
CA LYS A 75 -34.90 -8.06 3.47
C LYS A 75 -33.56 -7.50 3.91
N ASP A 76 -33.43 -7.09 5.17
CA ASP A 76 -32.26 -6.38 5.69
C ASP A 76 -31.55 -7.20 6.77
N ARG A 77 -30.92 -8.30 6.35
CA ARG A 77 -30.14 -9.18 7.23
C ARG A 77 -28.64 -8.95 6.97
N PRO A 78 -27.89 -8.28 7.84
CA PRO A 78 -26.43 -8.23 7.73
C PRO A 78 -25.82 -9.62 7.89
N ASP A 79 -24.69 -9.87 7.23
CA ASP A 79 -23.97 -11.14 7.34
C ASP A 79 -23.41 -11.37 8.75
N GLY A 80 -23.09 -10.29 9.47
CA GLY A 80 -22.64 -10.40 10.85
C GLY A 80 -22.79 -9.14 11.71
N LEU A 81 -22.54 -9.32 13.01
CA LEU A 81 -22.43 -8.30 14.03
C LEU A 81 -21.14 -8.55 14.82
N LEU A 82 -20.26 -7.57 14.85
CA LEU A 82 -19.10 -7.53 15.74
C LEU A 82 -19.42 -6.70 16.96
N ILE A 83 -18.98 -7.17 18.13
CA ILE A 83 -19.15 -6.49 19.41
C ILE A 83 -17.82 -6.51 20.13
N VAL A 84 -17.31 -5.33 20.51
CA VAL A 84 -16.11 -5.18 21.32
C VAL A 84 -16.49 -4.54 22.63
N LYS A 85 -16.28 -5.23 23.74
CA LYS A 85 -16.54 -4.72 25.09
C LYS A 85 -15.23 -4.43 25.79
N THR A 86 -15.12 -3.26 26.41
CA THR A 86 -13.97 -2.88 27.25
C THR A 86 -14.49 -2.19 28.50
N GLY A 87 -14.52 -2.92 29.62
CA GLY A 87 -15.17 -2.46 30.84
C GLY A 87 -16.66 -2.18 30.59
N GLN A 88 -17.08 -0.93 30.78
CA GLN A 88 -18.47 -0.50 30.56
C GLN A 88 -18.75 0.00 29.13
N ARG A 89 -17.72 0.11 28.28
CA ARG A 89 -17.89 0.56 26.89
C ARG A 89 -18.15 -0.64 26.00
N GLU A 90 -19.13 -0.50 25.13
CA GLU A 90 -19.44 -1.45 24.07
C GLU A 90 -19.38 -0.71 22.73
N TRP A 91 -18.67 -1.29 21.77
CA TRP A 91 -18.62 -0.83 20.39
C TRP A 91 -19.15 -1.94 19.49
N ARG A 92 -19.96 -1.59 18.50
CA ARG A 92 -20.66 -2.53 17.63
C ARG A 92 -20.52 -2.17 16.16
N ALA A 93 -20.37 -3.18 15.31
CA ALA A 93 -20.34 -3.01 13.86
C ALA A 93 -21.22 -4.04 13.15
N LEU A 94 -22.05 -3.59 12.22
CA LEU A 94 -22.67 -4.49 11.24
C LEU A 94 -21.63 -4.90 10.20
N VAL A 95 -21.64 -6.16 9.79
CA VAL A 95 -20.74 -6.70 8.78
C VAL A 95 -21.53 -7.12 7.56
N GLU A 96 -21.10 -6.67 6.40
CA GLU A 96 -21.62 -7.08 5.09
C GLU A 96 -20.46 -7.56 4.22
N THR A 97 -20.64 -8.70 3.55
CA THR A 97 -19.56 -9.37 2.85
C THR A 97 -19.95 -9.75 1.44
N LYS A 98 -19.06 -9.50 0.48
CA LYS A 98 -19.17 -9.98 -0.90
C LYS A 98 -17.96 -10.83 -1.27
N VAL A 99 -18.20 -11.93 -1.98
CA VAL A 99 -17.13 -12.81 -2.48
C VAL A 99 -17.24 -13.00 -4.00
N ALA A 100 -16.21 -13.58 -4.61
CA ALA A 100 -16.15 -13.83 -6.04
C ALA A 100 -16.37 -12.54 -6.87
N SER A 101 -17.32 -12.56 -7.80
CA SER A 101 -17.66 -11.45 -8.68
C SER A 101 -18.75 -10.52 -8.12
N ASN A 102 -19.26 -10.78 -6.91
CA ASN A 102 -20.30 -9.95 -6.32
C ASN A 102 -19.70 -8.61 -5.87
N VAL A 103 -20.43 -7.54 -6.14
CA VAL A 103 -20.02 -6.16 -5.82
C VAL A 103 -20.87 -5.61 -4.67
N LEU A 104 -20.34 -4.61 -3.98
CA LEU A 104 -21.08 -3.88 -2.96
C LEU A 104 -22.21 -3.09 -3.61
N ASP A 105 -23.37 -3.11 -2.95
CA ASP A 105 -24.59 -2.44 -3.41
C ASP A 105 -24.83 -1.17 -2.57
N ASP A 106 -25.00 -0.03 -3.26
CA ASP A 106 -25.18 1.28 -2.63
C ASP A 106 -26.40 1.31 -1.70
N ASP A 107 -27.54 0.82 -2.18
CA ASP A 107 -28.79 0.83 -1.44
C ASP A 107 -28.70 -0.11 -0.22
N GLN A 108 -28.00 -1.25 -0.34
CA GLN A 108 -27.78 -2.19 0.75
C GLN A 108 -26.95 -1.56 1.87
N VAL A 109 -25.86 -0.87 1.54
CA VAL A 109 -25.02 -0.20 2.55
C VAL A 109 -25.81 0.89 3.27
N ASP A 110 -26.60 1.71 2.55
CA ASP A 110 -27.41 2.75 3.18
C ASP A 110 -28.55 2.18 4.05
N ARG A 111 -29.16 1.05 3.65
CA ARG A 111 -30.11 0.33 4.52
C ARG A 111 -29.44 -0.12 5.82
N TYR A 112 -28.23 -0.67 5.78
CA TYR A 112 -27.52 -1.05 7.00
C TYR A 112 -27.07 0.14 7.85
N ARG A 113 -26.73 1.29 7.26
CA ARG A 113 -26.48 2.51 8.05
C ARG A 113 -27.74 2.98 8.78
N ASN A 114 -28.91 2.87 8.15
CA ASN A 114 -30.18 3.19 8.80
C ASN A 114 -30.51 2.20 9.92
N LEU A 115 -30.29 0.91 9.70
CA LEU A 115 -30.44 -0.13 10.72
C LEU A 115 -29.49 0.11 11.90
N ALA A 116 -28.23 0.42 11.62
CA ALA A 116 -27.23 0.75 12.63
C ALA A 116 -27.67 1.96 13.47
N LYS A 117 -28.14 3.03 12.82
CA LYS A 117 -28.68 4.21 13.50
C LYS A 117 -29.89 3.87 14.39
N LEU A 118 -30.80 3.01 13.92
CA LEU A 118 -32.00 2.61 14.66
C LEU A 118 -31.66 1.84 15.94
N HIS A 119 -30.65 0.97 15.88
CA HIS A 119 -30.25 0.10 17.00
C HIS A 119 -29.02 0.61 17.77
N GLY A 120 -28.53 1.81 17.45
CA GLY A 120 -27.37 2.44 18.09
C GLY A 120 -26.05 1.69 17.83
N VAL A 121 -25.92 1.00 16.71
CA VAL A 121 -24.67 0.35 16.28
C VAL A 121 -23.72 1.43 15.74
N ASP A 122 -22.45 1.34 16.09
CA ASP A 122 -21.48 2.43 15.88
C ASP A 122 -21.06 2.57 14.42
N CYS A 123 -20.96 1.47 13.66
CA CYS A 123 -20.56 1.53 12.26
C CYS A 123 -21.06 0.35 11.41
N VAL A 124 -20.76 0.43 10.12
CA VAL A 124 -20.86 -0.69 9.18
C VAL A 124 -19.45 -1.02 8.67
N ILE A 125 -19.11 -2.30 8.57
CA ILE A 125 -17.88 -2.80 7.95
C ILE A 125 -18.29 -3.63 6.73
N THR A 126 -17.79 -3.25 5.56
CA THR A 126 -17.94 -4.04 4.34
C THR A 126 -16.67 -4.84 4.06
N ILE A 127 -16.81 -6.07 3.57
CA ILE A 127 -15.69 -6.91 3.14
C ILE A 127 -15.91 -7.36 1.70
N SER A 128 -14.97 -7.09 0.78
CA SER A 128 -15.09 -7.55 -0.62
C SER A 128 -13.74 -7.70 -1.31
N ASN A 129 -13.75 -8.06 -2.59
CA ASN A 129 -12.54 -8.05 -3.44
C ASN A 129 -12.18 -6.64 -3.95
N GLN A 130 -12.90 -5.60 -3.56
CA GLN A 130 -12.54 -4.22 -3.88
C GLN A 130 -11.47 -3.71 -2.91
N PHE A 131 -10.69 -2.72 -3.34
CA PHE A 131 -9.58 -2.17 -2.55
C PHE A 131 -9.79 -0.70 -2.24
N THR A 132 -9.22 -0.26 -1.12
CA THR A 132 -9.22 1.15 -0.70
C THR A 132 -7.88 1.56 -0.13
N SER A 133 -7.52 2.83 -0.29
CA SER A 133 -6.29 3.39 0.27
C SER A 133 -6.28 3.37 1.82
N LYS A 134 -7.47 3.46 2.43
CA LYS A 134 -7.69 3.29 3.87
C LYS A 134 -9.06 2.65 4.11
N PRO A 135 -9.28 1.98 5.26
CA PRO A 135 -10.60 1.48 5.62
C PRO A 135 -11.70 2.55 5.61
N GLU A 136 -11.42 3.80 5.98
CA GLU A 136 -12.43 4.87 5.95
C GLU A 136 -12.81 5.36 4.54
N ASN A 137 -11.91 5.18 3.57
CA ASN A 137 -12.08 5.67 2.20
C ASN A 137 -12.82 4.62 1.36
N HIS A 138 -14.09 4.38 1.69
CA HIS A 138 -14.94 3.35 1.09
C HIS A 138 -14.87 3.30 -0.47
N PRO A 139 -14.90 2.12 -1.11
CA PRO A 139 -14.78 2.02 -2.56
C PRO A 139 -15.97 2.68 -3.30
N LEU A 140 -17.17 2.61 -2.72
CA LEU A 140 -18.37 3.24 -3.29
C LEU A 140 -18.40 4.77 -3.07
N GLN A 141 -18.53 5.53 -4.16
CA GLN A 141 -18.65 6.99 -4.12
C GLN A 141 -19.88 7.48 -3.36
N SER A 142 -21.01 6.78 -3.49
CA SER A 142 -22.27 7.02 -2.79
C SER A 142 -22.04 7.14 -1.27
N VAL A 143 -21.30 6.19 -0.71
CA VAL A 143 -20.94 6.11 0.71
C VAL A 143 -20.03 7.26 1.11
N ARG A 144 -19.02 7.59 0.29
CA ARG A 144 -18.10 8.73 0.52
C ARG A 144 -18.81 10.09 0.49
N LYS A 145 -19.84 10.23 -0.34
CA LYS A 145 -20.63 11.48 -0.50
C LYS A 145 -21.82 11.57 0.46
N SER A 146 -22.16 10.49 1.14
CA SER A 146 -23.31 10.41 2.04
C SER A 146 -23.12 11.30 3.27
N ARG A 147 -24.23 11.90 3.72
CA ARG A 147 -24.28 12.75 4.94
C ARG A 147 -24.58 11.96 6.21
N SER A 148 -24.70 10.63 6.12
CA SER A 148 -24.98 9.80 7.29
C SER A 148 -23.83 9.87 8.30
N LYS A 149 -24.18 9.96 9.58
CA LYS A 149 -23.22 10.01 10.69
C LYS A 149 -22.67 8.64 11.09
N ILE A 150 -23.27 7.56 10.60
CA ILE A 150 -22.78 6.20 10.85
C ILE A 150 -21.59 5.96 9.92
N PRO A 151 -20.34 5.86 10.39
CA PRO A 151 -19.21 5.57 9.53
C PRO A 151 -19.34 4.20 8.86
N VAL A 152 -18.78 4.09 7.65
CA VAL A 152 -18.65 2.83 6.93
C VAL A 152 -17.18 2.60 6.66
N TYR A 153 -16.67 1.46 7.12
CA TYR A 153 -15.31 1.02 6.86
C TYR A 153 -15.31 -0.09 5.84
N HIS A 154 -14.20 -0.24 5.12
CA HIS A 154 -14.02 -1.30 4.15
C HIS A 154 -12.74 -2.10 4.40
N TRP A 155 -12.85 -3.41 4.37
CA TRP A 155 -11.71 -4.33 4.29
C TRP A 155 -11.74 -5.07 2.97
N SER A 156 -10.63 -5.02 2.22
CA SER A 156 -10.48 -5.98 1.14
C SER A 156 -10.19 -7.37 1.71
N TRP A 157 -10.63 -8.43 1.03
CA TRP A 157 -10.26 -9.78 1.44
C TRP A 157 -8.76 -10.01 1.45
N MET A 158 -8.07 -9.40 0.49
CA MET A 158 -6.60 -9.43 0.45
C MET A 158 -5.97 -8.71 1.65
N PHE A 159 -6.58 -7.65 2.17
CA PHE A 159 -6.11 -7.03 3.42
C PHE A 159 -6.25 -7.97 4.62
N VAL A 160 -7.38 -8.69 4.72
CA VAL A 160 -7.59 -9.71 5.76
C VAL A 160 -6.56 -10.83 5.65
N LEU A 161 -6.37 -11.36 4.43
CA LEU A 161 -5.39 -12.40 4.14
C LEU A 161 -3.95 -11.95 4.44
N THR A 162 -3.52 -10.79 3.95
CA THR A 162 -2.19 -10.23 4.21
C THR A 162 -1.97 -9.98 5.70
N THR A 163 -3.00 -9.57 6.44
CA THR A 163 -2.88 -9.41 7.90
C THR A 163 -2.59 -10.75 8.58
N ALA A 164 -3.30 -11.81 8.21
CA ALA A 164 -3.04 -13.15 8.73
C ALA A 164 -1.64 -13.65 8.35
N ASP A 165 -1.24 -13.43 7.09
CA ASP A 165 0.06 -13.85 6.55
C ASP A 165 1.24 -13.19 7.29
N LEU A 166 1.19 -11.87 7.48
CA LEU A 166 2.23 -11.13 8.20
C LEU A 166 2.37 -11.58 9.66
N LEU A 167 1.26 -11.81 10.35
CA LEU A 167 1.29 -12.30 11.74
C LEU A 167 1.95 -13.68 11.84
N ILE A 168 1.72 -14.56 10.86
CA ILE A 168 2.35 -15.88 10.79
C ILE A 168 3.84 -15.75 10.47
N SER A 169 4.20 -15.05 9.38
CA SER A 169 5.59 -14.88 8.93
C SER A 169 6.48 -14.21 9.98
N ASN A 170 5.96 -13.22 10.70
CA ASN A 170 6.72 -12.49 11.73
C ASN A 170 6.71 -13.17 13.11
N ASN A 171 6.13 -14.37 13.23
CA ASN A 171 5.99 -15.09 14.50
C ASN A 171 5.31 -14.23 15.59
N GLU A 172 4.28 -13.46 15.22
CA GLU A 172 3.57 -12.55 16.13
C GLU A 172 2.49 -13.28 16.96
N ILE A 173 2.17 -14.53 16.64
CA ILE A 173 1.21 -15.35 17.41
C ILE A 173 1.96 -16.23 18.42
N ALA A 174 1.79 -15.94 19.71
CA ALA A 174 2.47 -16.67 20.78
C ALA A 174 1.84 -18.05 21.07
N ASP A 175 0.53 -18.18 20.91
CA ASP A 175 -0.22 -19.40 21.20
C ASP A 175 -0.19 -20.37 19.99
N PRO A 176 0.33 -21.60 20.15
CA PRO A 176 0.45 -22.56 19.04
C PRO A 176 -0.88 -22.97 18.42
N ASP A 177 -1.95 -23.05 19.21
CA ASP A 177 -3.28 -23.43 18.72
C ASP A 177 -3.89 -22.27 17.91
N GLN A 178 -3.72 -21.04 18.37
CA GLN A 178 -4.12 -19.85 17.60
C GLN A 178 -3.32 -19.72 16.30
N LEU A 179 -2.02 -20.03 16.32
CA LEU A 179 -1.19 -20.04 15.12
C LEU A 179 -1.68 -21.09 14.12
N TYR A 180 -1.99 -22.30 14.60
CA TYR A 180 -2.58 -23.35 13.77
C TYR A 180 -3.91 -22.89 13.14
N LEU A 181 -4.81 -22.30 13.92
CA LEU A 181 -6.09 -21.77 13.43
C LEU A 181 -5.90 -20.63 12.42
N LEU A 182 -4.94 -19.72 12.65
CA LEU A 182 -4.66 -18.63 11.71
C LEU A 182 -4.11 -19.17 10.38
N ASN A 183 -3.25 -20.18 10.44
CA ASN A 183 -2.72 -20.83 9.25
C ASN A 183 -3.82 -21.59 8.48
N GLU A 184 -4.74 -22.27 9.17
CA GLU A 184 -5.91 -22.88 8.52
C GLU A 184 -6.85 -21.83 7.90
N LEU A 185 -7.02 -20.66 8.56
CA LEU A 185 -7.74 -19.54 7.96
C LEU A 185 -7.04 -19.07 6.67
N LYS A 186 -5.72 -18.89 6.69
CA LYS A 186 -4.93 -18.55 5.49
C LYS A 186 -5.18 -19.56 4.38
N ARG A 187 -5.07 -20.86 4.66
CA ARG A 187 -5.34 -21.93 3.68
C ARG A 187 -6.76 -21.83 3.12
N PHE A 188 -7.75 -21.62 3.98
CA PHE A 188 -9.15 -21.43 3.59
C PHE A 188 -9.31 -20.23 2.64
N LEU A 189 -8.82 -19.05 3.02
CA LEU A 189 -8.95 -17.82 2.22
C LEU A 189 -8.20 -17.89 0.89
N THR A 190 -7.10 -18.66 0.80
CA THR A 190 -6.34 -18.86 -0.44
C THR A 190 -6.93 -19.91 -1.38
N HIS A 191 -7.93 -20.67 -0.93
CA HIS A 191 -8.53 -21.71 -1.76
C HIS A 191 -9.47 -21.08 -2.81
N GLU A 192 -9.32 -21.51 -4.08
CA GLU A 192 -10.06 -20.96 -5.24
C GLU A 192 -11.58 -20.92 -5.05
N SER A 193 -12.14 -21.88 -4.32
CA SER A 193 -13.58 -22.01 -4.10
C SER A 193 -14.19 -20.86 -3.29
N THR A 194 -13.37 -20.12 -2.51
CA THR A 194 -13.81 -18.94 -1.76
C THR A 194 -14.08 -17.75 -2.66
N GLY A 195 -13.47 -17.71 -3.85
CA GLY A 195 -13.57 -16.58 -4.77
C GLY A 195 -12.89 -15.31 -4.25
N ILE A 196 -12.02 -15.41 -3.25
CA ILE A 196 -11.16 -14.32 -2.80
C ILE A 196 -10.03 -14.16 -3.81
N LYS A 197 -9.81 -12.94 -4.27
CA LYS A 197 -8.75 -12.65 -5.25
C LYS A 197 -8.25 -11.22 -5.17
N GLY A 198 -7.07 -11.02 -5.73
CA GLY A 198 -6.49 -9.72 -6.03
C GLY A 198 -7.30 -8.93 -7.07
N PHE A 199 -6.89 -7.68 -7.28
CA PHE A 199 -7.33 -6.89 -8.42
C PHE A 199 -6.68 -7.49 -9.67
N ASP A 200 -7.47 -8.05 -10.59
CA ASP A 200 -6.93 -8.87 -11.69
C ASP A 200 -7.17 -8.26 -13.08
N ARG A 201 -7.86 -7.11 -13.15
CA ARG A 201 -8.18 -6.49 -14.43
C ARG A 201 -8.56 -5.01 -14.31
N MET A 202 -8.04 -4.25 -15.27
CA MET A 202 -8.52 -2.90 -15.53
C MET A 202 -9.95 -2.88 -16.13
N PRO A 203 -10.68 -1.77 -15.97
CA PRO A 203 -12.03 -1.59 -16.51
C PRO A 203 -12.03 -1.43 -18.05
N ALA A 204 -13.22 -1.43 -18.69
CA ALA A 204 -13.38 -1.29 -20.15
C ALA A 204 -12.72 -0.01 -20.70
N GLU A 205 -12.86 1.04 -19.93
CA GLU A 205 -12.38 2.41 -20.10
C GLU A 205 -10.85 2.47 -20.24
N TRP A 206 -10.11 1.47 -19.74
CA TRP A 206 -8.67 1.39 -19.97
C TRP A 206 -8.31 1.30 -21.45
N THR A 207 -9.07 0.52 -22.20
CA THR A 207 -8.85 0.37 -23.65
C THR A 207 -9.19 1.67 -24.37
N GLU A 208 -10.28 2.33 -23.97
CA GLU A 208 -10.72 3.62 -24.53
C GLU A 208 -9.68 4.72 -24.27
N LEU A 209 -9.23 4.85 -23.03
CA LEU A 209 -8.24 5.86 -22.63
C LEU A 209 -6.94 5.69 -23.42
N ASN A 210 -6.45 4.46 -23.58
CA ASN A 210 -5.25 4.19 -24.38
C ASN A 210 -5.43 4.54 -25.86
N LYS A 211 -6.63 4.36 -26.43
CA LYS A 211 -6.93 4.76 -27.81
C LYS A 211 -6.87 6.28 -27.96
N LEU A 212 -7.49 7.02 -27.05
CA LEU A 212 -7.47 8.50 -27.04
C LEU A 212 -6.04 9.04 -26.95
N VAL A 213 -5.22 8.47 -26.06
CA VAL A 213 -3.82 8.88 -25.92
C VAL A 213 -3.00 8.53 -27.16
N SER A 214 -3.18 7.32 -27.73
CA SER A 214 -2.47 6.89 -28.94
C SER A 214 -2.82 7.72 -30.17
N ALA A 215 -4.06 8.22 -30.27
CA ALA A 215 -4.52 9.09 -31.34
C ALA A 215 -4.02 10.54 -31.21
N SER A 216 -3.28 10.89 -30.15
CA SER A 216 -2.85 12.26 -29.84
C SER A 216 -3.99 13.27 -29.67
N GLU A 217 -5.23 12.79 -29.46
CA GLU A 217 -6.43 13.62 -29.23
C GLU A 217 -6.46 14.24 -27.83
N GLY A 218 -5.51 13.86 -26.97
CA GLY A 218 -5.47 14.27 -25.58
C GLY A 218 -6.54 13.58 -24.74
N ILE A 219 -6.60 13.92 -23.45
CA ILE A 219 -7.62 13.38 -22.54
C ILE A 219 -8.61 14.53 -22.26
N PRO A 220 -9.91 14.36 -22.58
CA PRO A 220 -10.93 15.39 -22.38
C PRO A 220 -10.97 15.89 -20.93
N ALA A 221 -11.28 17.17 -20.72
CA ALA A 221 -11.30 17.78 -19.39
C ALA A 221 -12.36 17.21 -18.43
N LYS A 222 -13.35 16.50 -18.96
CA LYS A 222 -14.43 15.83 -18.21
C LYS A 222 -14.55 14.35 -18.59
N SER A 223 -13.42 13.69 -18.86
CA SER A 223 -13.41 12.27 -19.23
C SER A 223 -13.84 11.41 -18.05
N GLU A 224 -15.03 10.81 -18.15
CA GLU A 224 -15.51 9.80 -17.20
C GLU A 224 -14.65 8.53 -17.26
N ALA A 225 -14.26 8.12 -18.48
CA ALA A 225 -13.36 6.99 -18.69
C ALA A 225 -12.04 7.10 -17.90
N ALA A 226 -11.43 8.29 -17.90
CA ALA A 226 -10.21 8.53 -17.12
C ALA A 226 -10.45 8.47 -15.61
N GLN A 227 -11.61 8.90 -15.10
CA GLN A 227 -11.94 8.80 -13.68
C GLN A 227 -12.09 7.34 -13.25
N VAL A 228 -12.79 6.53 -14.05
CA VAL A 228 -12.94 5.08 -13.81
C VAL A 228 -11.58 4.38 -13.82
N VAL A 229 -10.70 4.73 -14.75
CA VAL A 229 -9.32 4.22 -14.80
C VAL A 229 -8.50 4.62 -13.57
N LEU A 230 -8.65 5.85 -13.08
CA LEU A 230 -7.94 6.30 -11.87
C LEU A 230 -8.40 5.56 -10.61
N GLU A 231 -9.70 5.31 -10.47
CA GLU A 231 -10.23 4.51 -9.36
C GLU A 231 -9.74 3.05 -9.44
N ALA A 232 -9.67 2.48 -10.64
CA ALA A 232 -9.06 1.17 -10.87
C ALA A 232 -7.56 1.16 -10.54
N TRP A 233 -6.82 2.21 -10.93
CA TRP A 233 -5.41 2.39 -10.58
C TRP A 233 -5.21 2.46 -9.05
N HIS A 234 -6.09 3.11 -8.30
CA HIS A 234 -6.04 3.13 -6.84
C HIS A 234 -6.24 1.75 -6.23
N GLN A 235 -7.08 0.91 -6.84
CA GLN A 235 -7.27 -0.46 -6.40
C GLN A 235 -6.02 -1.31 -6.68
N GLU A 236 -5.49 -1.22 -7.90
CA GLU A 236 -4.27 -1.93 -8.30
C GLU A 236 -3.07 -1.56 -7.42
N THR A 237 -2.82 -0.28 -7.22
CA THR A 237 -1.69 0.19 -6.40
C THR A 237 -1.82 -0.23 -4.93
N ARG A 238 -3.05 -0.38 -4.44
CA ARG A 238 -3.31 -0.95 -3.12
C ARG A 238 -3.02 -2.45 -3.10
N ASP A 239 -3.46 -3.21 -4.08
CA ASP A 239 -3.18 -4.65 -4.13
C ASP A 239 -1.69 -4.94 -4.28
N LEU A 240 -1.01 -4.19 -5.15
CA LEU A 240 0.44 -4.27 -5.32
C LEU A 240 1.20 -4.01 -4.01
N SER A 241 0.72 -3.08 -3.17
CA SER A 241 1.27 -2.89 -1.81
C SER A 241 1.09 -4.12 -0.92
N LEU A 242 -0.03 -4.85 -1.04
CA LEU A 242 -0.29 -6.08 -0.28
C LEU A 242 0.49 -7.28 -0.82
N ILE A 243 0.73 -7.34 -2.14
CA ILE A 243 1.63 -8.33 -2.76
C ILE A 243 3.05 -8.15 -2.22
N LEU A 244 3.61 -6.95 -2.33
CA LEU A 244 4.96 -6.66 -1.81
C LEU A 244 5.04 -6.85 -0.30
N SER A 245 3.95 -6.58 0.44
CA SER A 245 3.94 -6.81 1.89
C SER A 245 4.15 -8.29 2.23
N ARG A 246 3.49 -9.19 1.50
CA ARG A 246 3.64 -10.64 1.69
C ARG A 246 5.00 -11.14 1.22
N GLN A 247 5.51 -10.61 0.10
CA GLN A 247 6.82 -11.00 -0.42
C GLN A 247 7.99 -10.54 0.47
N THR A 248 7.85 -9.40 1.14
CA THR A 248 8.89 -8.83 2.01
C THR A 248 8.67 -9.12 3.49
N GLU A 249 7.55 -9.72 3.86
CA GLU A 249 7.11 -9.94 5.26
C GLU A 249 7.02 -8.65 6.09
N THR A 250 6.89 -7.50 5.43
CA THR A 250 6.78 -6.18 6.07
C THR A 250 5.57 -5.41 5.55
N LEU A 251 5.05 -4.46 6.33
CA LEU A 251 3.89 -3.68 5.87
C LEU A 251 4.30 -2.58 4.88
N VAL A 252 4.16 -2.89 3.58
CA VAL A 252 4.34 -1.94 2.48
C VAL A 252 3.10 -1.07 2.34
N ARG A 253 3.30 0.25 2.15
CA ARG A 253 2.20 1.22 2.07
C ARG A 253 2.38 2.21 0.94
N GLU A 254 1.28 2.71 0.41
CA GLU A 254 1.30 3.82 -0.54
C GLU A 254 1.72 5.13 0.16
N LYS A 255 2.63 5.88 -0.47
CA LYS A 255 3.03 7.23 -0.06
C LYS A 255 2.06 8.24 -0.64
N LEU A 256 1.10 8.66 0.18
CA LEU A 256 0.14 9.69 -0.20
C LEU A 256 0.36 10.98 0.62
N PRO A 257 0.25 12.17 0.01
CA PRO A 257 0.09 13.42 0.74
C PRO A 257 -1.11 13.34 1.70
N ARG A 258 -0.99 13.93 2.90
CA ARG A 258 -2.09 13.92 3.89
C ARG A 258 -3.42 14.44 3.30
N LYS A 259 -3.37 15.50 2.49
CA LYS A 259 -4.56 16.05 1.81
C LYS A 259 -5.29 15.03 0.92
N HIS A 260 -4.58 14.09 0.28
CA HIS A 260 -5.18 13.04 -0.54
C HIS A 260 -5.72 11.89 0.31
N MET A 261 -5.08 11.64 1.46
CA MET A 261 -5.54 10.64 2.42
C MET A 261 -6.85 11.05 3.09
N ASP A 262 -7.07 12.35 3.26
CA ASP A 262 -8.24 12.93 3.94
C ASP A 262 -9.37 13.27 2.94
N ASP A 263 -9.04 13.56 1.67
CA ASP A 263 -10.01 13.80 0.60
C ASP A 263 -9.69 12.96 -0.66
N PRO A 264 -10.35 11.79 -0.81
CA PRO A 264 -10.20 10.95 -2.01
C PRO A 264 -10.65 11.62 -3.31
N ASN A 265 -11.60 12.56 -3.27
CA ASN A 265 -12.05 13.26 -4.48
C ASN A 265 -10.99 14.28 -4.94
N LEU A 266 -10.34 14.95 -3.98
CA LEU A 266 -9.19 15.81 -4.29
C LEU A 266 -8.04 15.01 -4.90
N ARG A 267 -7.77 13.80 -4.37
CA ARG A 267 -6.78 12.88 -4.95
C ARG A 267 -7.08 12.61 -6.42
N ILE A 268 -8.29 12.13 -6.74
CA ILE A 268 -8.71 11.84 -8.13
C ILE A 268 -8.58 13.10 -9.00
N LYS A 269 -8.99 14.27 -8.50
CA LYS A 269 -8.91 15.53 -9.26
C LYS A 269 -7.49 15.92 -9.62
N GLU A 270 -6.56 15.86 -8.66
CA GLU A 270 -5.16 16.24 -8.89
C GLU A 270 -4.42 15.21 -9.75
N GLU A 271 -4.64 13.91 -9.51
CA GLU A 271 -4.06 12.86 -10.34
C GLU A 271 -4.63 12.87 -11.76
N PHE A 272 -5.90 13.22 -11.94
CA PHE A 272 -6.48 13.44 -13.27
C PHE A 272 -5.80 14.60 -14.00
N ALA A 273 -5.52 15.71 -13.31
CA ALA A 273 -4.75 16.81 -13.91
C ALA A 273 -3.35 16.34 -14.35
N SER A 274 -2.65 15.61 -13.48
CA SER A 274 -1.35 15.02 -13.81
C SER A 274 -1.44 14.05 -14.99
N LEU A 275 -2.41 13.14 -15.01
CA LEU A 275 -2.61 12.18 -16.10
C LEU A 275 -2.85 12.90 -17.44
N ARG A 276 -3.60 14.01 -17.43
CA ARG A 276 -3.83 14.81 -18.64
C ARG A 276 -2.55 15.46 -19.16
N GLU A 277 -1.69 15.94 -18.27
CA GLU A 277 -0.43 16.59 -18.61
C GLU A 277 0.63 15.58 -19.05
N THR A 278 0.87 14.55 -18.23
CA THR A 278 2.00 13.63 -18.39
C THR A 278 1.65 12.35 -19.16
N LYS A 279 0.36 12.08 -19.39
CA LYS A 279 -0.16 10.82 -19.98
C LYS A 279 0.37 9.58 -19.25
N ARG A 280 0.51 9.70 -17.94
CA ARG A 280 1.14 8.68 -17.08
C ARG A 280 0.33 8.50 -15.82
N LEU A 281 0.09 7.23 -15.45
CA LEU A 281 -0.33 6.87 -14.10
C LEU A 281 0.92 6.70 -13.23
N SER A 282 0.83 7.11 -11.96
CA SER A 282 1.95 7.05 -11.03
C SER A 282 1.50 6.63 -9.64
N THR A 283 2.36 5.91 -8.93
CA THR A 283 2.25 5.70 -7.48
C THR A 283 3.64 5.64 -6.86
N THR A 284 3.70 5.75 -5.55
CA THR A 284 4.95 5.60 -4.79
C THR A 284 4.67 4.70 -3.59
N LEU A 285 5.47 3.65 -3.43
CA LEU A 285 5.37 2.70 -2.34
C LEU A 285 6.52 2.91 -1.35
N ILE A 286 6.19 2.84 -0.06
CA ILE A 286 7.16 2.84 1.04
C ILE A 286 7.27 1.41 1.53
N ILE A 287 8.45 0.84 1.31
CA ILE A 287 8.84 -0.44 1.91
C ILE A 287 9.65 -0.09 3.17
N PRO A 288 9.29 -0.67 4.34
CA PRO A 288 10.04 -0.46 5.58
C PRO A 288 11.54 -0.72 5.39
N ASP A 289 12.36 0.15 5.99
CA ASP A 289 13.83 0.07 6.01
C ASP A 289 14.57 0.07 4.65
N ALA A 290 13.85 0.16 3.53
CA ALA A 290 14.44 0.34 2.21
C ALA A 290 15.15 1.69 2.07
N ALA A 291 16.16 1.75 1.19
CA ALA A 291 16.98 2.95 1.00
C ALA A 291 16.20 4.18 0.51
N SER A 292 15.12 3.97 -0.25
CA SER A 292 14.20 5.01 -0.71
C SER A 292 12.82 4.41 -0.98
N PRO A 293 11.77 5.24 -1.14
CA PRO A 293 10.52 4.77 -1.73
C PRO A 293 10.72 4.23 -3.15
N VAL A 294 9.86 3.30 -3.56
CA VAL A 294 9.76 2.76 -4.92
C VAL A 294 8.72 3.56 -5.69
N GLU A 295 9.12 4.19 -6.79
CA GLU A 295 8.23 4.97 -7.66
C GLU A 295 7.86 4.15 -8.89
N ILE A 296 6.56 4.06 -9.18
CA ILE A 296 6.02 3.23 -10.25
C ILE A 296 5.25 4.11 -11.23
N TYR A 297 5.46 3.86 -12.51
CA TYR A 297 4.97 4.68 -13.60
C TYR A 297 4.44 3.80 -14.73
N ALA A 298 3.20 4.06 -15.17
CA ALA A 298 2.65 3.48 -16.39
C ALA A 298 2.43 4.60 -17.43
N ASN A 299 3.29 4.65 -18.45
CA ASN A 299 3.25 5.67 -19.50
C ASN A 299 2.40 5.20 -20.69
N LEU A 300 1.25 5.86 -20.90
CA LEU A 300 0.29 5.49 -21.94
C LEU A 300 0.79 5.83 -23.34
N MET A 301 1.63 6.86 -23.50
CA MET A 301 2.19 7.28 -24.80
C MET A 301 3.17 6.24 -25.34
N THR A 302 4.09 5.80 -24.49
CA THR A 302 5.16 4.87 -24.90
C THR A 302 4.80 3.40 -24.69
N ARG A 303 3.72 3.13 -23.93
CA ARG A 303 3.29 1.80 -23.46
C ARG A 303 4.41 1.11 -22.67
N THR A 304 4.92 1.86 -21.70
CA THR A 304 6.06 1.50 -20.87
C THR A 304 5.65 1.48 -19.41
N ILE A 305 6.08 0.44 -18.69
CA ILE A 305 6.05 0.40 -17.24
C ILE A 305 7.46 0.69 -16.77
N SER A 306 7.60 1.66 -15.87
CA SER A 306 8.87 2.02 -15.27
C SER A 306 8.78 1.96 -13.75
N VAL A 307 9.83 1.45 -13.12
CA VAL A 307 9.96 1.37 -11.66
C VAL A 307 11.30 1.97 -11.30
N GLU A 308 11.35 2.91 -10.36
CA GLU A 308 12.58 3.58 -9.99
C GLU A 308 12.74 3.84 -8.49
N MET A 309 13.98 3.96 -8.06
CA MET A 309 14.38 4.36 -6.70
C MET A 309 15.45 5.45 -6.79
N PHE A 310 15.34 6.45 -5.92
CA PHE A 310 16.27 7.58 -5.88
C PHE A 310 17.27 7.46 -4.72
N LEU A 311 18.56 7.58 -5.03
CA LEU A 311 19.64 7.66 -4.05
C LEU A 311 20.40 8.97 -4.15
N ARG A 312 20.61 9.63 -3.01
CA ARG A 312 21.57 10.74 -2.91
C ARG A 312 22.99 10.21 -3.05
N ALA A 313 23.81 10.91 -3.81
CA ALA A 313 25.20 10.54 -4.01
C ALA A 313 26.04 10.79 -2.73
N PRO A 314 27.08 9.98 -2.47
CA PRO A 314 27.91 10.11 -1.29
C PRO A 314 28.70 11.43 -1.28
N GLU A 315 28.59 12.22 -0.22
CA GLU A 315 29.23 13.53 -0.11
C GLU A 315 30.73 13.43 0.23
N ASP A 316 31.17 12.29 0.76
CA ASP A 316 32.59 12.03 1.05
C ASP A 316 33.40 11.69 -0.22
N LYS A 317 32.73 11.53 -1.37
CA LYS A 317 33.37 11.27 -2.67
C LYS A 317 33.43 12.54 -3.51
N LYS A 318 34.65 12.88 -3.97
CA LYS A 318 34.95 14.12 -4.69
C LYS A 318 34.68 14.06 -6.20
N SER A 319 34.75 12.89 -6.85
CA SER A 319 34.50 12.75 -8.29
C SER A 319 33.19 12.03 -8.59
N THR A 320 32.61 12.31 -9.76
CA THR A 320 31.42 11.59 -10.24
C THR A 320 31.75 10.13 -10.46
N LYS A 321 32.90 9.82 -11.05
CA LYS A 321 33.39 8.44 -11.18
C LYS A 321 33.40 7.68 -9.85
N ALA A 322 33.84 8.31 -8.75
CA ALA A 322 33.83 7.67 -7.43
C ALA A 322 32.41 7.46 -6.87
N ARG A 323 31.48 8.40 -7.14
CA ARG A 323 30.06 8.31 -6.75
C ARG A 323 29.33 7.21 -7.54
N VAL A 324 29.59 7.10 -8.85
CA VAL A 324 29.07 6.03 -9.71
C VAL A 324 29.62 4.68 -9.29
N ASN A 325 30.93 4.56 -9.05
CA ASN A 325 31.51 3.31 -8.56
C ASN A 325 30.96 2.88 -7.19
N TRP A 326 30.53 3.82 -6.33
CA TRP A 326 29.82 3.48 -5.10
C TRP A 326 28.44 2.86 -5.37
N LEU A 327 27.70 3.38 -6.34
CA LEU A 327 26.43 2.80 -6.77
C LEU A 327 26.64 1.41 -7.40
N LEU A 328 27.56 1.28 -8.35
CA LEU A 328 27.83 0.03 -9.08
C LEU A 328 28.21 -1.13 -8.16
N ARG A 329 28.83 -0.86 -7.01
CA ARG A 329 29.13 -1.91 -6.02
C ARG A 329 27.88 -2.57 -5.43
N GLN A 330 26.77 -1.83 -5.34
CA GLN A 330 25.48 -2.32 -4.84
C GLN A 330 24.70 -3.07 -5.94
N LEU A 331 24.98 -2.74 -7.19
CA LEU A 331 24.28 -3.30 -8.35
C LEU A 331 25.03 -4.48 -8.98
N LYS A 332 26.04 -5.09 -8.35
CA LYS A 332 26.88 -6.10 -9.03
C LYS A 332 26.14 -7.35 -9.49
N ALA A 333 25.14 -7.79 -8.72
CA ALA A 333 24.39 -9.02 -8.97
C ALA A 333 23.18 -8.82 -9.91
N VAL A 334 22.92 -7.59 -10.36
CA VAL A 334 21.75 -7.31 -11.22
C VAL A 334 21.98 -7.91 -12.60
N GLU A 335 21.18 -8.89 -12.98
CA GLU A 335 21.17 -9.49 -14.33
C GLU A 335 19.95 -9.04 -15.15
N THR A 336 18.97 -8.41 -14.50
CA THR A 336 17.78 -7.88 -15.15
C THR A 336 18.14 -6.91 -16.28
N PRO A 337 17.63 -7.11 -17.50
CA PRO A 337 17.82 -6.17 -18.60
C PRO A 337 17.02 -4.88 -18.37
N ASP A 338 17.22 -3.89 -19.24
CA ASP A 338 16.48 -2.62 -19.23
C ASP A 338 16.67 -1.75 -17.97
N ILE A 339 17.70 -2.04 -17.16
CA ILE A 339 18.10 -1.18 -16.04
C ILE A 339 18.94 -0.03 -16.54
N HIS A 340 18.54 1.18 -16.14
CA HIS A 340 19.22 2.42 -16.47
C HIS A 340 19.52 3.20 -15.18
N VAL A 341 20.55 4.04 -15.24
CA VAL A 341 20.91 4.98 -14.17
C VAL A 341 20.83 6.40 -14.73
N ARG A 342 19.92 7.19 -14.15
CA ARG A 342 19.81 8.63 -14.43
C ARG A 342 20.62 9.41 -13.40
N LEU A 343 21.60 10.18 -13.85
CA LEU A 343 22.46 11.01 -13.01
C LEU A 343 21.88 12.42 -12.90
N MET A 344 21.67 12.87 -11.67
CA MET A 344 21.14 14.19 -11.36
C MET A 344 22.28 15.18 -11.11
N TRP A 345 22.32 16.27 -11.87
CA TRP A 345 23.39 17.27 -11.83
C TRP A 345 22.96 18.54 -11.09
N PRO A 346 23.91 19.33 -10.55
CA PRO A 346 23.59 20.56 -9.84
C PRO A 346 23.05 21.66 -10.78
N GLY A 347 22.25 22.56 -10.19
CA GLY A 347 21.64 23.67 -10.92
C GLY A 347 20.54 23.21 -11.88
N SER A 348 20.41 23.91 -13.02
CA SER A 348 19.47 23.59 -14.10
C SER A 348 20.07 22.66 -15.16
N SER A 349 21.18 22.00 -14.86
CA SER A 349 21.81 21.08 -15.81
C SER A 349 20.93 19.88 -16.10
N GLU A 350 20.81 19.53 -17.38
CA GLU A 350 20.08 18.33 -17.79
C GLU A 350 20.67 17.07 -17.18
N ALA A 351 19.78 16.18 -16.75
CA ALA A 351 20.13 14.84 -16.28
C ALA A 351 20.68 14.00 -17.44
N THR A 352 21.66 13.15 -17.15
CA THR A 352 22.18 12.17 -18.11
C THR A 352 21.67 10.78 -17.78
N LEU A 353 21.47 9.92 -18.78
CA LEU A 353 20.90 8.59 -18.62
C LEU A 353 21.81 7.58 -19.33
N TYR A 354 22.13 6.49 -18.63
CA TYR A 354 22.96 5.42 -19.17
C TYR A 354 22.35 4.06 -18.86
N PRO A 355 22.45 3.09 -19.78
CA PRO A 355 22.31 1.67 -19.45
C PRO A 355 23.25 1.28 -18.30
N LEU A 356 22.82 0.35 -17.44
CA LEU A 356 23.66 -0.13 -16.35
C LEU A 356 24.93 -0.82 -16.87
N GLU A 357 24.84 -1.53 -18.00
CA GLU A 357 25.95 -2.25 -18.63
C GLU A 357 27.07 -1.28 -19.04
N ASP A 358 26.75 -0.20 -19.75
CA ASP A 358 27.71 0.84 -20.16
C ASP A 358 28.49 1.42 -18.96
N LEU A 359 27.80 1.68 -17.84
CA LEU A 359 28.45 2.19 -16.63
C LEU A 359 29.33 1.14 -15.93
N ARG A 360 29.00 -0.15 -16.05
CA ARG A 360 29.82 -1.25 -15.53
C ARG A 360 31.08 -1.44 -16.37
N GLU A 361 30.97 -1.32 -17.68
CA GLU A 361 32.11 -1.40 -18.60
C GLU A 361 33.07 -0.23 -18.38
N ASP A 362 32.56 1.00 -18.37
CA ASP A 362 33.36 2.17 -18.05
C ASP A 362 32.56 3.26 -17.31
N SER A 363 32.74 3.30 -15.99
CA SER A 363 32.18 4.34 -15.12
C SER A 363 32.65 5.77 -15.43
N ALA A 364 33.70 5.99 -16.21
CA ALA A 364 34.16 7.33 -16.60
C ALA A 364 33.25 7.98 -17.65
N THR A 365 32.50 7.17 -18.42
CA THR A 365 31.51 7.67 -19.41
C THR A 365 30.45 8.59 -18.78
N ALA A 366 30.16 8.40 -17.49
CA ALA A 366 29.28 9.23 -16.69
C ALA A 366 29.70 10.71 -16.57
N GLU A 367 30.97 11.04 -16.81
CA GLU A 367 31.50 12.41 -16.72
C GLU A 367 31.46 13.16 -18.06
N THR A 368 31.12 12.49 -19.16
CA THR A 368 31.15 13.06 -20.52
C THR A 368 30.25 14.29 -20.63
N GLY A 369 30.83 15.45 -20.95
CA GLY A 369 30.11 16.73 -21.06
C GLY A 369 29.71 17.35 -19.72
N LYS A 370 30.19 16.79 -18.60
CA LYS A 370 29.89 17.22 -17.21
C LYS A 370 31.15 17.21 -16.34
N GLU A 371 32.33 17.37 -16.93
CA GLU A 371 33.65 17.14 -16.32
C GLU A 371 33.93 18.06 -15.11
N THR A 372 33.33 19.25 -15.10
CA THR A 372 33.47 20.25 -14.02
C THR A 372 32.40 20.13 -12.94
N MET A 373 31.47 19.18 -13.08
CA MET A 373 30.30 19.01 -12.21
C MET A 373 30.39 17.73 -11.40
N GLN A 374 29.62 17.67 -10.31
CA GLN A 374 29.51 16.49 -9.47
C GLN A 374 28.05 16.03 -9.40
N VAL A 375 27.82 14.75 -9.70
CA VAL A 375 26.47 14.15 -9.61
C VAL A 375 25.92 14.23 -8.17
N LEU A 376 24.71 14.75 -7.99
CA LEU A 376 24.06 14.90 -6.68
C LEU A 376 23.28 13.67 -6.24
N GLY A 377 22.85 12.84 -7.19
CA GLY A 377 22.08 11.64 -6.92
C GLY A 377 21.78 10.85 -8.18
N PHE A 378 21.12 9.71 -7.98
CA PHE A 378 20.86 8.71 -8.99
C PHE A 378 19.39 8.30 -8.93
N HIS A 379 18.70 8.25 -10.07
CA HIS A 379 17.53 7.38 -10.19
C HIS A 379 18.00 6.08 -10.84
N ILE A 380 17.81 4.96 -10.14
CA ILE A 380 18.01 3.62 -10.69
C ILE A 380 16.64 3.16 -11.15
N LEU A 381 16.49 2.84 -12.43
CA LEU A 381 15.19 2.59 -13.03
C LEU A 381 15.18 1.38 -13.95
N LEU A 382 14.19 0.51 -13.78
CA LEU A 382 13.77 -0.47 -14.78
C LEU A 382 12.73 0.19 -15.68
N SER A 383 12.89 0.08 -17.00
CA SER A 383 11.94 0.67 -17.95
C SER A 383 11.61 -0.30 -19.09
N ARG A 384 10.49 -1.02 -18.96
CA ARG A 384 10.11 -2.09 -19.89
C ARG A 384 8.97 -1.64 -20.81
N ARG A 385 9.21 -1.67 -22.12
CA ARG A 385 8.17 -1.41 -23.13
C ARG A 385 7.39 -2.70 -23.40
N VAL A 386 6.11 -2.72 -23.06
CA VAL A 386 5.29 -3.95 -23.07
C VAL A 386 4.29 -4.00 -24.23
N GLY A 387 4.30 -3.00 -25.11
CA GLY A 387 3.60 -3.02 -26.39
C GLY A 387 2.08 -3.17 -26.26
N ALA A 388 1.48 -4.09 -27.02
CA ALA A 388 0.03 -4.30 -27.03
C ALA A 388 -0.52 -4.87 -25.70
N LYS A 389 0.30 -5.59 -24.93
CA LYS A 389 -0.10 -6.10 -23.62
C LYS A 389 -0.46 -4.98 -22.63
N PHE A 390 0.14 -3.79 -22.81
CA PHE A 390 -0.17 -2.60 -22.01
C PHE A 390 -1.66 -2.22 -22.06
N THR A 391 -2.31 -2.37 -23.21
CA THR A 391 -3.71 -1.93 -23.39
C THR A 391 -4.72 -3.02 -23.01
N GLN A 392 -4.25 -4.23 -22.72
CA GLN A 392 -5.10 -5.37 -22.38
C GLN A 392 -5.38 -5.35 -20.87
N GLN A 393 -6.65 -5.44 -20.50
CA GLN A 393 -7.10 -5.21 -19.12
C GLN A 393 -6.41 -6.09 -18.08
N THR A 394 -6.29 -7.39 -18.35
CA THR A 394 -5.70 -8.36 -17.42
C THR A 394 -4.18 -8.38 -17.53
N ASN A 395 -3.64 -8.40 -18.75
CA ASN A 395 -2.18 -8.45 -18.94
C ASN A 395 -1.47 -7.20 -18.42
N PHE A 396 -2.11 -6.03 -18.44
CA PHE A 396 -1.54 -4.83 -17.83
C PHE A 396 -1.29 -5.02 -16.33
N ILE A 397 -2.23 -5.65 -15.62
CA ILE A 397 -2.11 -5.94 -14.19
C ILE A 397 -1.04 -7.00 -13.95
N SER A 398 -1.10 -8.12 -14.66
CA SER A 398 -0.09 -9.17 -14.54
C SER A 398 1.34 -8.66 -14.79
N LEU A 399 1.52 -7.70 -15.71
CA LEU A 399 2.82 -7.07 -15.95
C LEU A 399 3.27 -6.17 -14.79
N LEU A 400 2.37 -5.44 -14.11
CA LEU A 400 2.73 -4.65 -12.94
C LEU A 400 3.16 -5.55 -11.77
N GLU A 401 2.39 -6.60 -11.53
CA GLU A 401 2.66 -7.62 -10.50
C GLU A 401 3.92 -8.45 -10.79
N GLU A 402 4.40 -8.47 -12.03
CA GLU A 402 5.69 -9.07 -12.43
C GLU A 402 6.84 -8.07 -12.28
N ILE A 403 6.75 -6.92 -12.96
CA ILE A 403 7.85 -5.95 -13.13
C ILE A 403 8.21 -5.27 -11.80
N VAL A 404 7.23 -4.96 -10.96
CA VAL A 404 7.49 -4.21 -9.71
C VAL A 404 8.21 -5.08 -8.68
N PRO A 405 7.75 -6.32 -8.37
CA PRO A 405 8.52 -7.23 -7.53
C PRO A 405 9.89 -7.58 -8.10
N GLU A 406 10.00 -7.81 -9.41
CA GLU A 406 11.28 -8.08 -10.07
C GLU A 406 12.28 -6.94 -9.81
N PHE A 407 11.88 -5.68 -10.06
CA PHE A 407 12.76 -4.54 -9.79
C PHE A 407 13.16 -4.46 -8.31
N TYR A 408 12.22 -4.65 -7.39
CA TYR A 408 12.56 -4.55 -5.97
C TYR A 408 13.51 -5.67 -5.53
N GLN A 409 13.28 -6.90 -5.98
CA GLN A 409 14.13 -8.05 -5.67
C GLN A 409 15.55 -7.90 -6.25
N GLU A 410 15.66 -7.50 -7.52
CA GLU A 410 16.95 -7.49 -8.20
C GLU A 410 17.74 -6.21 -7.88
N VAL A 411 17.06 -5.08 -7.74
CA VAL A 411 17.68 -3.77 -7.50
C VAL A 411 17.38 -3.27 -6.10
N GLY A 412 16.09 -3.05 -5.79
CA GLY A 412 15.67 -2.23 -4.66
C GLY A 412 16.17 -2.70 -3.29
N GLN A 413 16.09 -3.99 -3.01
CA GLN A 413 16.52 -4.60 -1.74
C GLN A 413 18.05 -4.57 -1.55
N ASN A 414 18.81 -4.40 -2.62
CA ASN A 414 20.28 -4.33 -2.59
C ASN A 414 20.80 -2.90 -2.41
N LEU A 415 19.93 -1.89 -2.55
CA LEU A 415 20.30 -0.49 -2.39
C LEU A 415 20.46 -0.12 -0.92
N VAL A 416 21.48 0.69 -0.63
CA VAL A 416 21.79 1.24 0.68
C VAL A 416 21.93 2.75 0.56
N ALA A 417 21.09 3.49 1.28
CA ALA A 417 21.18 4.95 1.31
C ALA A 417 22.49 5.39 1.97
N TRP A 418 23.21 6.31 1.34
CA TRP A 418 24.40 6.88 1.94
C TRP A 418 24.06 7.65 3.22
N ARG A 419 24.85 7.42 4.27
CA ARG A 419 24.76 8.14 5.54
C ARG A 419 26.11 8.76 5.85
N LYS A 420 26.12 10.05 6.20
CA LYS A 420 27.33 10.74 6.66
C LYS A 420 27.87 10.03 7.91
N SER A 421 29.16 9.71 7.91
CA SER A 421 29.81 9.11 9.08
C SER A 421 29.67 10.02 10.30
N ALA A 422 29.55 9.42 11.49
CA ALA A 422 29.53 10.17 12.74
C ALA A 422 30.77 11.07 12.85
N PRO A 423 30.63 12.31 13.32
CA PRO A 423 31.77 13.18 13.55
C PRO A 423 32.71 12.51 14.56
N LYS A 424 33.99 12.41 14.22
CA LYS A 424 35.02 11.88 15.12
C LYS A 424 35.64 13.03 15.90
N ILE A 425 35.90 12.79 17.19
CA ILE A 425 36.80 13.64 17.96
C ILE A 425 38.16 13.60 17.25
N LYS A 426 38.71 14.76 16.93
CA LYS A 426 40.04 14.87 16.34
C LYS A 426 41.04 14.59 17.46
N SER A 427 42.15 13.92 17.15
CA SER A 427 43.20 13.62 18.13
C SER A 427 43.78 14.85 18.85
N LYS A 428 43.64 16.04 18.25
CA LYS A 428 44.02 17.33 18.87
C LYS A 428 42.94 17.91 19.81
N ARG A 429 41.82 17.20 20.02
CA ARG A 429 40.65 17.64 20.81
C ARG A 429 40.14 16.50 21.70
N ASP A 430 41.04 15.63 22.14
CA ASP A 430 40.70 14.40 22.87
C ASP A 430 40.33 14.69 24.34
N GLY A 431 40.84 15.78 24.91
CA GLY A 431 40.51 16.26 26.25
C GLY A 431 39.64 17.51 26.26
N SER A 432 38.92 17.73 27.36
CA SER A 432 38.13 18.96 27.58
C SER A 432 38.98 20.24 27.62
N LEU A 433 40.27 20.12 27.96
CA LEU A 433 41.20 21.24 28.00
C LEU A 433 41.64 21.67 26.60
N ASP A 434 41.68 20.74 25.64
CA ASP A 434 42.03 20.98 24.24
C ASP A 434 40.95 21.76 23.47
N VAL A 435 39.79 21.95 24.10
CA VAL A 435 38.66 22.75 23.62
C VAL A 435 38.22 23.80 24.64
N SER A 436 39.12 24.15 25.57
CA SER A 436 38.95 25.29 26.46
C SER A 436 38.92 26.60 25.66
N ILE A 437 38.42 27.68 26.28
CA ILE A 437 38.38 28.99 25.64
C ILE A 437 39.81 29.42 25.30
N GLU A 438 40.74 29.21 26.23
CA GLU A 438 42.16 29.54 26.07
C GLU A 438 42.81 28.74 24.93
N ALA A 439 42.60 27.42 24.86
CA ALA A 439 43.18 26.59 23.81
C ALA A 439 42.61 26.91 22.40
N LEU A 440 41.34 27.31 22.32
CA LEU A 440 40.72 27.73 21.07
C LEU A 440 41.17 29.13 20.63
N GLU A 441 41.44 30.03 21.58
CA GLU A 441 42.00 31.35 21.32
C GLU A 441 43.45 31.24 20.80
N GLU A 442 44.28 30.42 21.43
CA GLU A 442 45.64 30.11 20.95
C GLU A 442 45.64 29.48 19.54
N GLU A 443 44.75 28.50 19.27
CA GLU A 443 44.60 27.90 17.92
C GLU A 443 44.20 28.98 16.89
N ALA A 444 43.35 29.93 17.25
CA ALA A 444 42.92 31.01 16.36
C ALA A 444 44.03 32.04 16.10
N GLU A 445 44.83 32.38 17.10
CA GLU A 445 45.98 33.28 16.97
C GLU A 445 47.09 32.65 16.11
N GLU A 446 47.41 31.36 16.31
CA GLU A 446 48.35 30.62 15.46
C GLU A 446 47.89 30.60 14.00
N MET A 447 46.61 30.32 13.74
CA MET A 447 46.06 30.33 12.38
C MET A 447 46.09 31.71 11.72
N ALA A 448 45.98 32.80 12.49
CA ALA A 448 46.04 34.17 11.98
C ALA A 448 47.48 34.63 11.67
N LEU A 449 48.48 34.02 12.29
CA LEU A 449 49.91 34.28 12.03
C LEU A 449 50.44 33.50 10.82
N ASP A 450 49.82 32.35 10.51
CA ASP A 450 50.17 31.48 9.37
C ASP A 450 49.41 31.81 8.06
N SER A 451 48.47 32.76 8.10
CA SER A 451 47.69 33.27 6.95
C SER A 451 48.19 34.63 6.46
#